data_AF-A0AA43LI79-F1
#
_entry.id   AF-A0AA43LI79-F1
#
_cell.length_a   1.000
_cell.length_b   1.000
_cell.length_c   1.000
_cell.angle_alpha   90.00
_cell.angle_beta   90.00
_cell.angle_gamma   90.00
#
_symmetry.space_group_name_H-M   'P 1'
#
loop_
_entity.id
_entity.type
_entity.pdbx_description
1 polymer ?
#
loop_
_entity_poly.entity_id
_entity_poly.type
_entity_poly.pdbx_seq_one_letter_code
_entity_poly.pdbx_strand_id
1 'polypeptide(L)'
;MKRILAISVILISIATMVYAYQVTCGRCNGSGTDPLTYPCSYCNHGKVEKVESVNCSLCSGKGEVQNSNGNYQRCPSCLGAGSKNITVQVNCSTCNGSDSERRQCRSCNGVGKVDDGK
;
A
#
# COMPACT_ATOMS: atom_id res chain seq x y z
N MET A 1 -49.25 2.29 -31.84
CA MET A 1 -48.18 2.87 -31.01
C MET A 1 -48.06 2.25 -29.61
N LYS A 2 -49.15 2.00 -28.86
CA LYS A 2 -49.08 1.40 -27.50
C LYS A 2 -48.48 -0.02 -27.40
N ARG A 3 -48.57 -0.85 -28.44
CA ARG A 3 -48.08 -2.24 -28.42
C ARG A 3 -46.54 -2.37 -28.53
N ILE A 4 -45.87 -1.38 -29.11
CA ILE A 4 -44.40 -1.40 -29.30
C ILE A 4 -43.68 -1.05 -28.00
N LEU A 5 -44.22 -0.08 -27.25
CA LEU A 5 -43.72 0.32 -25.91
C LEU A 5 -43.81 -0.82 -24.88
N ALA A 6 -44.84 -1.67 -24.96
CA ALA A 6 -44.99 -2.80 -24.05
C ALA A 6 -43.93 -3.89 -24.28
N ILE A 7 -43.59 -4.17 -25.55
CA ILE A 7 -42.57 -5.17 -25.90
C ILE A 7 -41.18 -4.69 -25.49
N SER A 8 -40.86 -3.41 -25.70
CA SER A 8 -39.57 -2.85 -25.30
C SER A 8 -39.37 -2.86 -23.77
N VAL A 9 -40.41 -2.58 -22.99
CA VAL A 9 -40.33 -2.64 -21.52
C VAL A 9 -40.08 -4.07 -21.03
N ILE A 10 -40.78 -5.07 -21.59
CA ILE A 10 -40.60 -6.49 -21.22
C ILE A 10 -39.19 -6.97 -21.55
N LEU A 11 -38.65 -6.62 -22.73
CA LEU A 11 -37.28 -6.99 -23.10
C LEU A 11 -36.23 -6.33 -22.20
N ILE A 12 -36.44 -5.08 -21.79
CA ILE A 12 -35.56 -4.40 -20.84
C ILE A 12 -35.63 -5.08 -19.46
N SER A 13 -36.83 -5.44 -18.97
CA SER A 13 -37.00 -6.12 -17.69
C SER A 13 -36.35 -7.51 -17.66
N ILE A 14 -36.45 -8.27 -18.75
CA ILE A 14 -35.79 -9.57 -18.89
C ILE A 14 -34.27 -9.39 -18.98
N ALA A 15 -33.80 -8.40 -19.74
CA ALA A 15 -32.37 -8.09 -19.82
C ALA A 15 -31.79 -7.67 -18.46
N THR A 16 -32.56 -6.96 -17.62
CA THR A 16 -32.14 -6.63 -16.24
C THR A 16 -32.21 -7.82 -15.28
N MET A 17 -33.10 -8.79 -15.50
CA MET A 17 -33.19 -10.02 -14.69
C MET A 17 -32.08 -11.03 -15.02
N VAL A 18 -31.61 -11.05 -16.27
CA VAL A 18 -30.38 -11.75 -16.68
C VAL A 18 -29.12 -11.03 -16.17
N TYR A 19 -29.27 -9.77 -15.74
CA TYR A 19 -28.19 -8.95 -15.18
C TYR A 19 -27.97 -9.29 -13.70
N ALA A 20 -27.17 -10.33 -13.48
CA ALA A 20 -26.39 -10.59 -12.27
C ALA A 20 -27.19 -10.98 -11.01
N TYR A 21 -27.62 -12.24 -10.94
CA TYR A 21 -27.86 -12.89 -9.66
C TYR A 21 -26.50 -13.15 -8.98
N GLN A 22 -26.11 -12.21 -8.10
CA GLN A 22 -24.88 -12.30 -7.34
C GLN A 22 -25.12 -12.88 -5.96
N VAL A 23 -24.37 -13.92 -5.62
CA VAL A 23 -24.43 -14.59 -4.32
C VAL A 23 -23.24 -14.16 -3.47
N THR A 24 -23.45 -14.04 -2.17
CA THR A 24 -22.39 -13.76 -1.20
C THR A 24 -21.29 -14.81 -1.30
N CYS A 25 -20.04 -14.37 -1.44
CA CYS A 25 -18.92 -15.29 -1.50
C CYS A 25 -18.75 -16.00 -0.15
N GLY A 26 -18.93 -17.33 -0.14
CA GLY A 26 -18.84 -18.14 1.09
C GLY A 26 -17.43 -18.21 1.70
N ARG A 27 -16.37 -18.06 0.90
CA ARG A 27 -14.99 -18.09 1.42
C ARG A 27 -14.68 -16.89 2.32
N CYS A 28 -15.16 -15.71 1.96
CA CYS A 28 -14.93 -14.47 2.70
C CYS A 28 -16.17 -13.95 3.42
N ASN A 29 -17.28 -14.69 3.39
CA ASN A 29 -18.58 -14.31 3.95
C ASN A 29 -19.00 -12.89 3.57
N GLY A 30 -18.79 -12.49 2.31
CA GLY A 30 -19.17 -11.17 1.82
C GLY A 30 -18.18 -10.04 2.11
N SER A 31 -17.13 -10.27 2.91
CA SER A 31 -16.17 -9.21 3.26
C SER A 31 -15.23 -8.82 2.11
N GLY A 32 -15.13 -9.63 1.06
CA GLY A 32 -14.16 -9.45 -0.01
C GLY A 32 -12.71 -9.74 0.40
N THR A 33 -12.44 -10.02 1.67
CA THR A 33 -11.09 -10.23 2.20
C THR A 33 -10.90 -11.70 2.59
N ASP A 34 -9.74 -12.28 2.29
CA ASP A 34 -9.45 -13.65 2.70
C ASP A 34 -9.44 -13.74 4.24
N PRO A 35 -10.08 -14.76 4.83
CA PRO A 35 -10.17 -14.88 6.29
C PRO A 35 -8.82 -15.19 6.93
N LEU A 36 -7.83 -15.65 6.15
CA LEU A 36 -6.49 -15.93 6.62
C LEU A 36 -5.58 -14.70 6.47
N THR A 37 -4.65 -14.57 7.42
CA THR A 37 -3.52 -13.64 7.33
C THR A 37 -2.32 -14.34 6.69
N TYR A 38 -1.62 -13.61 5.84
CA TYR A 38 -0.42 -14.08 5.14
C TYR A 38 0.79 -13.26 5.58
N PRO A 39 2.02 -13.80 5.59
CA PRO A 39 3.22 -13.01 5.83
C PRO A 39 3.30 -11.83 4.84
N CYS A 40 3.80 -10.68 5.32
CA CYS A 40 4.09 -9.54 4.45
C CYS A 40 4.99 -9.99 3.29
N SER A 41 4.54 -9.78 2.06
CA SER A 41 5.24 -10.26 0.87
C SER A 41 6.45 -9.41 0.49
N TYR A 42 6.50 -8.16 0.92
CA TYR A 42 7.49 -7.17 0.49
C TYR A 42 8.52 -6.81 1.56
N CYS A 43 8.31 -7.27 2.79
CA CYS A 43 9.06 -6.78 3.92
C CYS A 43 9.38 -7.88 4.90
N ASN A 44 10.52 -7.74 5.56
CA ASN A 44 10.92 -8.68 6.59
C ASN A 44 10.43 -8.13 7.93
N HIS A 45 9.50 -8.84 8.57
CA HIS A 45 8.89 -8.43 9.84
C HIS A 45 8.34 -7.00 9.85
N GLY A 46 7.55 -6.65 8.82
CA GLY A 46 6.90 -5.34 8.78
C GLY A 46 7.81 -4.16 8.49
N LYS A 47 9.12 -4.38 8.26
CA LYS A 47 10.10 -3.30 8.14
C LYS A 47 10.90 -3.35 6.84
N VAL A 48 11.33 -2.17 6.41
CA VAL A 48 12.25 -1.98 5.28
C VAL A 48 13.37 -1.03 5.68
N GLU A 49 14.55 -1.24 5.11
CA GLU A 49 15.68 -0.33 5.28
C GLU A 49 15.55 0.86 4.35
N LYS A 50 15.69 2.06 4.91
CA LYS A 50 15.69 3.32 4.16
C LYS A 50 16.97 4.07 4.46
N VAL A 51 17.61 4.58 3.42
CA VAL A 51 18.77 5.47 3.56
C VAL A 51 18.26 6.90 3.75
N GLU A 52 18.66 7.52 4.85
CA GLU A 52 18.35 8.91 5.16
C GLU A 52 19.62 9.73 5.31
N SER A 53 19.61 10.93 4.73
CA SER A 53 20.68 11.91 4.90
C SER A 53 20.42 12.71 6.16
N VAL A 54 21.25 12.52 7.18
CA VAL A 54 21.20 13.28 8.43
C VAL A 54 22.33 14.29 8.49
N ASN A 55 22.04 15.46 9.07
CA ASN A 55 23.06 16.48 9.27
C ASN A 55 24.20 15.94 10.14
N CYS A 56 25.42 16.25 9.73
CA CYS A 56 26.59 15.93 10.54
C CYS A 56 26.52 16.76 11.82
N SER A 57 26.44 16.09 12.95
CA SER A 57 26.31 16.71 14.27
C SER A 57 27.50 17.62 14.61
N LEU A 58 28.69 17.29 14.14
CA LEU A 58 29.91 18.05 14.43
C LEU A 58 29.92 19.43 13.76
N CYS A 59 29.40 19.54 12.54
CA CYS A 59 29.35 20.81 11.81
C CYS A 59 27.93 21.35 11.62
N SER A 60 26.94 20.77 12.30
CA SER A 60 25.51 21.13 12.20
C SER A 60 25.02 21.33 10.76
N GLY A 61 25.39 20.44 9.84
CA GLY A 61 24.99 20.54 8.44
C GLY A 61 25.89 21.38 7.53
N LYS A 62 26.83 22.17 8.07
CA LYS A 62 27.60 23.16 7.28
C LYS A 62 28.73 22.59 6.42
N GLY A 63 29.25 21.41 6.78
CA GLY A 63 30.42 20.81 6.12
C GLY A 63 31.76 21.36 6.64
N GLU A 64 31.75 22.35 7.52
CA GLU A 64 32.95 22.97 8.07
C GLU A 64 32.83 23.26 9.56
N VAL A 65 33.95 23.30 10.25
CA VAL A 65 34.06 23.64 11.67
C VAL A 65 35.13 24.70 11.86
N GLN A 66 34.89 25.60 12.81
CA GLN A 66 35.89 26.61 13.18
C GLN A 66 36.96 25.95 14.07
N ASN A 67 38.23 26.15 13.74
CA ASN A 67 39.35 25.70 14.56
C ASN A 67 39.67 26.72 15.67
N SER A 68 40.59 26.37 16.57
CA SER A 68 40.99 27.20 17.69
C SER A 68 41.57 28.57 17.29
N ASN A 69 42.03 28.70 16.05
CA ASN A 69 42.58 29.94 15.50
C ASN A 69 41.50 30.82 14.83
N GLY A 70 40.23 30.42 14.89
CA GLY A 70 39.11 31.14 14.28
C GLY A 70 38.91 30.85 12.79
N ASN A 71 39.74 30.00 12.16
CA ASN A 71 39.62 29.66 10.75
C ASN A 71 38.66 28.49 10.54
N TYR A 72 37.88 28.53 9.47
CA TYR A 72 37.03 27.40 9.07
C TYR A 72 37.86 26.34 8.35
N GLN A 73 37.66 25.09 8.74
CA GLN A 73 38.25 23.93 8.09
C GLN A 73 37.18 22.90 7.77
N ARG A 74 37.47 22.04 6.79
CA ARG A 74 36.59 20.93 6.39
C ARG A 74 36.24 20.08 7.60
N CYS A 75 34.95 19.82 7.82
CA CYS A 75 34.49 19.01 8.93
C CYS A 75 35.01 17.58 8.75
N PRO A 76 35.80 17.04 9.70
CA PRO A 76 36.42 15.72 9.55
C PRO A 76 35.39 14.59 9.61
N SER A 77 34.26 14.79 10.30
CA SER A 77 33.24 13.75 10.49
C SER A 77 32.39 13.48 9.25
N CYS A 78 32.12 14.50 8.43
CA CYS A 78 31.38 14.34 7.17
C CYS A 78 32.23 14.63 5.94
N LEU A 79 33.55 14.78 6.12
CA LEU A 79 34.48 15.12 5.05
C LEU A 79 33.92 16.25 4.17
N GLY A 80 33.46 17.35 4.75
CA GLY A 80 32.97 18.50 3.97
C GLY A 80 31.56 18.40 3.39
N ALA A 81 30.89 17.24 3.45
CA ALA A 81 29.57 17.07 2.85
C ALA A 81 28.46 17.77 3.63
N GLY A 82 28.67 18.05 4.91
CA GLY A 82 27.64 18.60 5.81
C GLY A 82 26.64 17.58 6.32
N SER A 83 26.43 16.47 5.60
CA SER A 83 25.56 15.37 6.01
C SER A 83 26.25 14.00 5.92
N LYS A 84 25.61 12.99 6.48
CA LYS A 84 25.97 11.57 6.34
C LYS A 84 24.72 10.75 6.07
N ASN A 85 24.87 9.71 5.26
CA ASN A 85 23.80 8.75 5.03
C ASN A 85 23.81 7.72 6.16
N ILE A 86 22.64 7.48 6.75
CA ILE A 86 22.41 6.41 7.71
C ILE A 86 21.32 5.48 7.19
N THR A 87 21.42 4.21 7.54
CA THR A 87 20.34 3.26 7.29
C THR A 87 19.43 3.23 8.51
N VAL A 88 18.15 3.51 8.31
CA VAL A 88 17.11 3.41 9.33
C VAL A 88 16.09 2.36 8.93
N GLN A 89 15.48 1.71 9.92
CA GLN A 89 14.34 0.83 9.68
C GLN A 89 13.05 1.63 9.74
N VAL A 90 12.26 1.57 8.68
CA VAL A 90 10.92 2.19 8.63
C VAL A 90 9.86 1.13 8.43
N ASN A 91 8.63 1.44 8.82
CA ASN A 91 7.49 0.55 8.59
C ASN A 91 7.28 0.34 7.10
N CYS A 92 7.08 -0.90 6.70
CA CYS A 92 6.69 -1.25 5.35
C CYS A 92 5.29 -0.70 5.07
N SER A 93 5.15 0.01 3.95
CA SER A 93 3.88 0.59 3.50
C SER A 93 2.85 -0.46 3.11
N THR A 94 3.27 -1.64 2.67
CA THR A 94 2.35 -2.70 2.21
C THR A 94 1.55 -3.31 3.36
N CYS A 95 2.20 -3.53 4.51
CA CYS A 95 1.58 -4.13 5.70
C CYS A 95 1.45 -3.15 6.88
N ASN A 96 1.80 -1.88 6.67
CA ASN A 96 1.81 -0.82 7.68
C ASN A 96 2.56 -1.20 8.97
N GLY A 97 3.74 -1.80 8.85
CA GLY A 97 4.54 -2.24 10.01
C GLY A 97 4.13 -3.57 10.61
N SER A 98 3.13 -4.26 10.04
CA SER A 98 2.69 -5.58 10.51
C SER A 98 3.49 -6.71 9.86
N ASP A 99 3.69 -7.82 10.57
CA ASP A 99 4.33 -9.02 10.01
C ASP A 99 3.43 -9.76 9.02
N SER A 100 2.15 -9.39 8.94
CA SER A 100 1.16 -10.03 8.09
C SER A 100 0.22 -9.05 7.41
N GLU A 101 -0.35 -9.47 6.29
CA GLU A 101 -1.33 -8.76 5.49
C GLU A 101 -2.57 -9.61 5.27
N ARG A 102 -3.74 -8.96 5.25
CA ARG A 102 -4.97 -9.58 4.74
C ARG A 102 -5.05 -9.31 3.25
N ARG A 103 -5.25 -10.37 2.48
CA ARG A 103 -5.32 -10.28 1.02
C ARG A 103 -6.76 -10.25 0.54
N GLN A 104 -6.95 -9.75 -0.67
CA GLN A 104 -8.23 -9.89 -1.36
C GLN A 104 -8.60 -11.37 -1.46
N CYS A 105 -9.87 -11.68 -1.20
CA CYS A 105 -10.38 -13.02 -1.35
C CYS A 105 -10.33 -13.41 -2.82
N ARG A 106 -9.53 -14.43 -3.15
CA ARG A 106 -9.33 -14.90 -4.54
C ARG A 106 -10.60 -15.48 -5.16
N SER A 107 -11.52 -16.00 -4.34
CA SER A 107 -12.77 -16.58 -4.84
C SER A 107 -13.75 -15.53 -5.38
N CYS A 108 -13.64 -14.28 -4.94
CA CYS A 108 -14.50 -13.18 -5.39
C CYS A 108 -13.72 -11.95 -5.84
N ASN A 109 -12.41 -12.06 -6.08
CA ASN A 109 -11.50 -10.97 -6.45
C ASN A 109 -11.69 -9.68 -5.65
N GLY A 110 -11.88 -9.79 -4.33
CA GLY A 110 -12.08 -8.61 -3.48
C GLY A 110 -13.52 -8.07 -3.40
N VAL A 111 -14.44 -8.53 -4.26
CA VAL A 111 -15.80 -7.97 -4.38
C VAL A 111 -16.73 -8.41 -3.25
N GLY A 112 -16.47 -9.57 -2.65
CA GLY A 112 -17.35 -10.18 -1.64
C GLY A 112 -18.54 -10.93 -2.23
N LYS A 113 -18.74 -10.88 -3.54
CA LYS A 113 -19.81 -11.57 -4.26
C LYS A 113 -19.26 -12.38 -5.43
N VAL A 114 -19.97 -13.44 -5.80
CA VAL A 114 -19.70 -14.25 -6.99
C VAL A 114 -20.98 -14.36 -7.81
N ASP A 115 -20.86 -14.41 -9.13
CA ASP A 115 -22.01 -14.68 -9.98
C ASP A 115 -22.41 -16.15 -9.78
N ASP A 116 -23.67 -16.41 -9.43
CA ASP A 116 -24.19 -17.78 -9.44
C ASP A 116 -24.37 -18.12 -10.92
N GLY A 117 -23.38 -18.79 -11.50
CA GLY A 117 -23.43 -19.23 -12.89
C GLY A 117 -24.56 -20.24 -13.07
N LYS A 118 -25.76 -19.74 -13.37
CA LYS A 118 -26.88 -20.47 -13.96
C LYS A 118 -27.34 -19.77 -15.22
#